data_AF-C0PJA8-F1
#
_entry.id   AF-C0PJA8-F1
#
_cell.length_a   1.000
_cell.length_b   1.000
_cell.length_c   1.000
_cell.angle_alpha   90.00
_cell.angle_beta   90.00
_cell.angle_gamma   90.00
#
_symmetry.space_group_name_H-M   'P 1'
#
loop_
_entity.id
_entity.type
_entity.pdbx_description
1 polymer ?
#
loop_
_entity_poly.entity_id
_entity_poly.type
_entity_poly.pdbx_seq_one_letter_code
_entity_poly.pdbx_strand_id
1 'polypeptide(L)'
;MKAHAATSSIGSATVIIAMLEKTGTLKIASVGDCGLKVIRKGQVMFSISPQEHYFDCPYQISSEAEGQTYKDALVCSVNLMEGDIIVSGSDGLFDNIFDQEIVSIISESPSVDEAAKALAELARKHSVDVRFDSPYSMEARSRGFDVPWWKKLLGGKLIGGKMDDITVVVAQVKTVVVPEDEVQGGDTEEQKGNEQGAAAVVAYKMNDEEVA
;
A
#
# COMPACT_ATOMS: atom_id res chain seq x y z
N MET A 1 7.38 2.51 -19.48
CA MET A 1 7.81 3.81 -20.07
C MET A 1 6.94 4.26 -21.25
N LYS A 2 6.69 3.41 -22.27
CA LYS A 2 5.83 3.79 -23.42
C LYS A 2 4.41 4.23 -23.02
N ALA A 3 3.80 3.61 -22.02
CA ALA A 3 2.42 3.92 -21.63
C ALA A 3 2.24 5.34 -21.07
N HIS A 4 3.14 5.80 -20.18
CA HIS A 4 3.06 7.14 -19.60
C HIS A 4 3.35 8.23 -20.65
N ALA A 5 4.40 8.09 -21.46
CA ALA A 5 4.71 9.04 -22.52
C ALA A 5 3.67 9.06 -23.67
N ALA A 6 2.85 8.00 -23.79
CA ALA A 6 1.83 7.88 -24.82
C ALA A 6 0.42 8.31 -24.36
N THR A 7 0.23 8.69 -23.09
CA THR A 7 -1.08 9.20 -22.66
C THR A 7 -1.31 10.60 -23.20
N SER A 8 -2.53 10.86 -23.67
CA SER A 8 -3.02 12.20 -24.04
C SER A 8 -4.02 12.76 -23.03
N SER A 9 -4.33 12.00 -21.97
CA SER A 9 -5.21 12.43 -20.90
C SER A 9 -4.48 13.41 -19.98
N ILE A 10 -5.12 14.55 -19.74
CA ILE A 10 -4.63 15.58 -18.83
C ILE A 10 -4.96 15.18 -17.39
N GLY A 11 -3.99 15.29 -16.50
CA GLY A 11 -4.14 15.04 -15.07
C GLY A 11 -2.92 14.38 -14.46
N SER A 12 -3.06 13.99 -13.20
CA SER A 12 -2.03 13.28 -12.46
C SER A 12 -2.64 12.19 -11.58
N ALA A 13 -1.81 11.25 -11.15
CA ALA A 13 -2.22 10.17 -10.27
C ALA A 13 -1.08 9.72 -9.37
N THR A 14 -1.43 9.28 -8.17
CA THR A 14 -0.60 8.38 -7.38
C THR A 14 -0.81 6.95 -7.88
N VAL A 15 0.18 6.08 -7.70
CA VAL A 15 0.10 4.71 -8.21
C VAL A 15 0.92 3.77 -7.35
N ILE A 16 0.41 2.55 -7.19
CA ILE A 16 1.15 1.41 -6.68
C ILE A 16 0.92 0.21 -7.58
N ILE A 17 1.99 -0.49 -7.92
CA ILE A 17 1.97 -1.73 -8.69
C ILE A 17 2.65 -2.79 -7.84
N ALA A 18 1.98 -3.93 -7.67
CA ALA A 18 2.52 -5.09 -6.98
C ALA A 18 2.40 -6.34 -7.88
N MET A 19 3.49 -7.08 -8.02
CA MET A 19 3.59 -8.28 -8.84
C MET A 19 4.19 -9.42 -8.01
N LEU A 20 3.42 -10.50 -7.83
CA LEU A 20 3.87 -11.69 -7.13
C LEU A 20 4.51 -12.68 -8.11
N GLU A 21 5.76 -13.02 -7.87
CA GLU A 21 6.46 -14.08 -8.61
C GLU A 21 6.11 -15.47 -8.06
N LYS A 22 6.27 -16.51 -8.90
CA LYS A 22 6.07 -17.91 -8.48
C LYS A 22 6.99 -18.34 -7.33
N THR A 23 8.10 -17.63 -7.14
CA THR A 23 9.07 -17.82 -6.04
C THR A 23 8.56 -17.33 -4.68
N GLY A 24 7.41 -16.64 -4.65
CA GLY A 24 6.88 -16.00 -3.43
C GLY A 24 7.38 -14.57 -3.22
N THR A 25 8.23 -14.04 -4.11
CA THR A 25 8.70 -12.65 -4.05
C THR A 25 7.65 -11.69 -4.60
N LEU A 26 7.16 -10.78 -3.75
CA LEU A 26 6.31 -9.67 -4.16
C LEU A 26 7.18 -8.46 -4.53
N LYS A 27 7.19 -8.09 -5.81
CA LYS A 27 7.85 -6.88 -6.31
C LYS A 27 6.87 -5.71 -6.32
N ILE A 28 7.27 -4.57 -5.76
CA ILE A 28 6.43 -3.40 -5.56
C ILE A 28 7.13 -2.18 -6.18
N ALA A 29 6.38 -1.38 -6.93
CA ALA A 29 6.79 -0.05 -7.37
C ALA A 29 5.66 0.94 -7.06
N SER A 30 5.96 2.04 -6.37
CA SER A 30 4.97 3.05 -6.00
C SER A 30 5.48 4.47 -6.25
N VAL A 31 4.57 5.36 -6.65
CA VAL A 31 4.76 6.82 -6.69
C VAL A 31 3.57 7.44 -5.98
N GLY A 32 3.82 8.17 -4.89
CA GLY A 32 2.79 8.85 -4.11
C GLY A 32 2.46 8.14 -2.81
N ASP A 33 1.18 8.15 -2.44
CA ASP A 33 0.66 7.77 -1.11
C ASP A 33 -0.36 6.62 -1.16
N CYS A 34 -0.54 5.96 -2.31
CA CYS A 34 -1.16 4.65 -2.32
C CYS A 34 -0.39 3.70 -1.40
N GLY A 35 -1.12 2.88 -0.65
CA GLY A 35 -0.52 2.00 0.34
C GLY A 35 -0.58 0.52 -0.03
N LEU A 36 0.32 -0.25 0.59
CA LEU A 36 0.32 -1.70 0.60
C LEU A 36 0.87 -2.19 1.94
N LYS A 37 0.13 -3.10 2.57
CA LYS A 37 0.50 -3.79 3.80
C LYS A 37 0.45 -5.31 3.61
N VAL A 38 1.37 -6.03 4.24
CA VAL A 38 1.36 -7.49 4.33
C VAL A 38 1.02 -7.88 5.75
N ILE A 39 -0.03 -8.69 5.90
CA ILE A 39 -0.51 -9.20 7.18
C ILE A 39 -0.20 -10.69 7.25
N ARG A 40 0.49 -11.09 8.32
CA ARG A 40 0.85 -12.49 8.62
C ARG A 40 0.56 -12.75 10.09
N LYS A 41 -0.18 -13.82 10.39
CA LYS A 41 -0.47 -14.25 11.76
C LYS A 41 -0.99 -13.12 12.68
N GLY A 42 -1.89 -12.28 12.14
CA GLY A 42 -2.51 -11.18 12.89
C GLY A 42 -1.60 -9.98 13.16
N GLN A 43 -0.53 -9.80 12.37
CA GLN A 43 0.39 -8.67 12.50
C GLN A 43 0.73 -8.08 11.13
N VAL A 44 0.91 -6.76 11.08
CA VAL A 44 1.45 -6.07 9.89
C VAL A 44 2.96 -6.31 9.85
N MET A 45 3.41 -7.16 8.92
CA MET A 45 4.82 -7.52 8.75
C MET A 45 5.57 -6.55 7.83
N PHE A 46 4.84 -5.91 6.93
CA PHE A 46 5.37 -4.97 5.97
C PHE A 46 4.33 -3.87 5.70
N SER A 47 4.81 -2.65 5.53
CA SER A 47 4.03 -1.50 5.07
C SER A 47 4.94 -0.65 4.21
N ILE A 48 4.45 -0.22 3.05
CA ILE A 48 5.11 0.85 2.28
C ILE A 48 4.91 2.20 2.98
N SER A 49 5.89 3.09 2.85
CA SER A 49 5.80 4.47 3.33
C SER A 49 5.35 5.41 2.20
N PRO A 50 4.42 6.34 2.45
CA PRO A 50 4.03 7.36 1.48
C PRO A 50 5.20 8.23 1.01
N GLN A 51 5.14 8.70 -0.24
CA GLN A 51 6.06 9.68 -0.81
C GLN A 51 5.32 11.01 -1.05
N GLU A 52 5.78 12.07 -0.39
CA GLU A 52 5.16 13.39 -0.41
C GLU A 52 6.20 14.51 -0.54
N HIS A 53 5.81 15.63 -1.13
CA HIS A 53 6.60 16.88 -1.10
C HIS A 53 6.44 17.60 0.24
N TYR A 54 5.21 17.59 0.75
CA TYR A 54 4.79 18.06 2.06
C TYR A 54 3.43 17.40 2.38
N PHE A 55 2.96 17.55 3.62
CA PHE A 55 1.73 16.92 4.09
C PHE A 55 0.56 17.13 3.11
N ASP A 56 -0.09 16.03 2.71
CA ASP A 56 -1.24 16.00 1.79
C ASP A 56 -0.92 16.49 0.35
N CYS A 57 0.37 16.46 -0.03
CA CYS A 57 0.84 16.74 -1.40
C CYS A 57 1.76 15.61 -1.88
N PRO A 58 1.18 14.51 -2.41
CA PRO A 58 1.93 13.34 -2.78
C PRO A 58 2.76 13.53 -4.04
N TYR A 59 3.77 12.68 -4.17
CA TYR A 59 4.42 12.44 -5.44
C TYR A 59 3.40 11.91 -6.44
N GLN A 60 3.45 12.36 -7.68
CA GLN A 60 2.42 12.03 -8.66
C GLN A 60 2.99 11.92 -10.06
N ILE A 61 2.55 10.90 -10.78
CA ILE A 61 2.80 10.78 -12.22
C ILE A 61 1.83 11.73 -12.92
N SER A 62 2.34 12.68 -13.70
CA SER A 62 1.53 13.77 -14.29
C SER A 62 1.71 13.87 -15.80
N SER A 63 0.68 14.32 -16.51
CA SER A 63 0.79 14.75 -17.90
C SER A 63 1.64 16.01 -18.07
N GLU A 64 1.83 16.78 -17.01
CA GLU A 64 2.65 17.99 -16.98
C GLU A 64 4.13 17.67 -16.71
N ALA A 65 5.03 18.49 -17.25
CA ALA A 65 6.49 18.25 -17.19
C ALA A 65 7.09 18.32 -15.76
N GLU A 66 6.41 18.98 -14.82
CA GLU A 66 6.88 19.15 -13.43
C GLU A 66 6.49 17.99 -12.50
N GLY A 67 5.79 16.96 -13.01
CA GLY A 67 5.43 15.77 -12.24
C GLY A 67 6.58 14.79 -12.00
N GLN A 68 6.36 13.84 -11.09
CA GLN A 68 7.27 12.71 -10.89
C GLN A 68 7.19 11.74 -12.07
N THR A 69 8.29 11.02 -12.26
CA THR A 69 8.43 9.97 -13.26
C THR A 69 8.60 8.62 -12.59
N TYR A 70 8.69 7.56 -13.39
CA TYR A 70 9.02 6.22 -12.88
C TYR A 70 10.36 6.16 -12.14
N LYS A 71 11.29 7.12 -12.37
CA LYS A 71 12.58 7.18 -11.69
C LYS A 71 12.45 7.56 -10.22
N ASP A 72 11.36 8.23 -9.86
CA ASP A 72 11.07 8.68 -8.51
C ASP A 72 10.34 7.61 -7.68
N ALA A 73 10.01 6.48 -8.31
CA ALA A 73 9.27 5.40 -7.68
C ALA A 73 10.07 4.76 -6.54
N LEU A 74 9.40 4.52 -5.41
CA LEU A 74 9.89 3.59 -4.41
C LEU A 74 9.76 2.17 -4.96
N VAL A 75 10.89 1.50 -5.17
CA VAL A 75 10.93 0.11 -5.64
C VAL A 75 11.48 -0.79 -4.53
N CYS A 76 10.70 -1.79 -4.16
CA CYS A 76 11.09 -2.77 -3.16
C CYS A 76 10.51 -4.16 -3.42
N SER A 77 11.06 -5.16 -2.75
CA SER A 77 10.58 -6.53 -2.80
C SER A 77 10.39 -7.09 -1.41
N VAL A 78 9.40 -7.97 -1.25
CA VAL A 78 9.07 -8.64 0.02
C VAL A 78 8.83 -10.13 -0.23
N ASN A 79 9.49 -10.99 0.55
CA ASN A 79 9.24 -12.44 0.47
C ASN A 79 7.99 -12.82 1.26
N LEU A 80 7.01 -13.37 0.55
CA LEU A 80 5.73 -13.81 1.10
C LEU A 80 5.74 -15.30 1.43
N MET A 81 4.81 -15.69 2.30
CA MET A 81 4.53 -17.07 2.67
C MET A 81 3.09 -17.40 2.31
N GLU A 82 2.80 -18.69 2.11
CA GLU A 82 1.42 -19.15 1.96
C GLU A 82 0.56 -18.70 3.15
N GLY A 83 -0.65 -18.20 2.86
CA GLY A 83 -1.57 -17.66 3.84
C GLY A 83 -1.35 -16.19 4.19
N ASP A 84 -0.29 -15.54 3.70
CA ASP A 84 -0.16 -14.08 3.83
C ASP A 84 -1.31 -13.37 3.13
N ILE A 85 -1.77 -12.27 3.75
CA ILE A 85 -2.78 -11.39 3.20
C ILE A 85 -2.13 -10.06 2.83
N ILE A 86 -2.32 -9.65 1.58
CA ILE A 86 -1.89 -8.34 1.07
C ILE A 86 -3.12 -7.44 1.07
N VAL A 87 -3.01 -6.26 1.69
CA VAL A 87 -4.02 -5.20 1.63
C VAL A 87 -3.38 -4.00 0.94
N SER A 88 -3.95 -3.54 -0.16
CA SER A 88 -3.50 -2.35 -0.90
C SER A 88 -4.68 -1.45 -1.24
N GLY A 89 -4.43 -0.17 -1.47
CA GLY A 89 -5.50 0.79 -1.72
C GLY A 89 -5.00 2.23 -1.92
N SER A 90 -5.94 3.14 -2.15
CA SER A 90 -5.69 4.58 -2.15
C SER A 90 -5.41 5.11 -0.73
N ASP A 91 -4.90 6.33 -0.63
CA ASP A 91 -4.78 7.08 0.63
C ASP A 91 -6.12 7.19 1.36
N GLY A 92 -7.24 7.33 0.65
CA GLY A 92 -8.59 7.32 1.23
C GLY A 92 -8.89 6.13 2.15
N LEU A 93 -8.25 4.97 1.95
CA LEU A 93 -8.29 3.85 2.88
C LEU A 93 -7.43 4.11 4.12
N PHE A 94 -6.14 4.40 3.93
CA PHE A 94 -5.14 4.44 4.99
C PHE A 94 -5.22 5.71 5.86
N ASP A 95 -5.78 6.79 5.33
CA ASP A 95 -6.07 8.03 6.04
C ASP A 95 -7.23 7.87 7.04
N ASN A 96 -8.04 6.82 6.87
CA ASN A 96 -9.31 6.64 7.59
C ASN A 96 -9.40 5.33 8.39
N ILE A 97 -8.39 4.46 8.35
CA ILE A 97 -8.38 3.20 9.11
C ILE A 97 -7.02 2.98 9.79
N PHE A 98 -7.03 2.53 11.04
CA PHE A 98 -5.83 2.11 11.77
C PHE A 98 -5.42 0.66 11.46
N ASP A 99 -4.11 0.38 11.53
CA ASP A 99 -3.56 -0.96 11.28
C ASP A 99 -4.22 -2.07 12.10
N GLN A 100 -4.60 -1.78 13.36
CA GLN A 100 -5.31 -2.75 14.22
C GLN A 100 -6.70 -3.09 13.69
N GLU A 101 -7.41 -2.11 13.12
CA GLU A 101 -8.73 -2.31 12.51
C GLU A 101 -8.62 -3.14 11.23
N ILE A 102 -7.58 -2.87 10.41
CA ILE A 102 -7.28 -3.69 9.24
C ILE A 102 -7.05 -5.15 9.67
N VAL A 103 -6.19 -5.38 10.65
CA VAL A 103 -5.89 -6.73 11.16
C VAL A 103 -7.15 -7.42 11.71
N SER A 104 -8.01 -6.70 12.44
CA SER A 104 -9.27 -7.25 12.97
C SER A 104 -10.19 -7.70 11.84
N ILE A 105 -10.43 -6.82 10.85
CA ILE A 105 -11.29 -7.13 9.70
C ILE A 105 -10.75 -8.33 8.93
N ILE A 106 -9.45 -8.36 8.63
CA ILE A 106 -8.86 -9.51 7.93
C ILE A 106 -9.03 -10.80 8.72
N SER A 107 -8.93 -10.76 10.05
CA SER A 107 -9.05 -11.96 10.90
C SER A 107 -10.49 -12.47 11.01
N GLU A 108 -11.48 -11.57 10.94
CA GLU A 108 -12.91 -11.88 11.07
C GLU A 108 -13.59 -12.20 9.73
N SER A 109 -12.96 -11.81 8.61
CA SER A 109 -13.53 -11.99 7.28
C SER A 109 -13.32 -13.42 6.75
N PRO A 110 -14.36 -14.09 6.24
CA PRO A 110 -14.26 -15.46 5.76
C PRO A 110 -13.56 -15.58 4.39
N SER A 111 -13.40 -14.47 3.67
CA SER A 111 -12.85 -14.43 2.32
C SER A 111 -12.28 -13.03 2.01
N VAL A 112 -11.46 -12.94 0.97
CA VAL A 112 -10.80 -11.69 0.55
C VAL A 112 -11.80 -10.67 -0.01
N ASP A 113 -12.91 -11.11 -0.61
CA ASP A 113 -13.92 -10.22 -1.19
C ASP A 113 -14.68 -9.47 -0.09
N GLU A 114 -15.19 -10.19 0.92
CA GLU A 114 -15.85 -9.55 2.05
C GLU A 114 -14.88 -8.80 2.98
N ALA A 115 -13.60 -9.21 3.04
CA ALA A 115 -12.56 -8.39 3.69
C ALA A 115 -12.38 -7.03 2.98
N ALA A 116 -12.24 -7.03 1.65
CA ALA A 116 -12.07 -5.81 0.86
C ALA A 116 -13.29 -4.89 1.02
N LYS A 117 -14.49 -5.46 0.98
CA LYS A 117 -15.75 -4.72 1.19
C LYS A 117 -15.84 -4.14 2.60
N ALA A 118 -15.56 -4.92 3.64
CA ALA A 118 -15.62 -4.46 5.02
C ALA A 118 -14.62 -3.35 5.31
N LEU A 119 -13.40 -3.44 4.77
CA LEU A 119 -12.41 -2.36 4.82
C LEU A 119 -12.91 -1.09 4.13
N ALA A 120 -13.45 -1.20 2.91
CA ALA A 120 -13.97 -0.04 2.18
C ALA A 120 -15.15 0.62 2.92
N GLU A 121 -16.08 -0.17 3.46
CA GLU A 121 -17.24 0.33 4.23
C GLU A 121 -16.80 1.00 5.53
N LEU A 122 -15.84 0.42 6.25
CA LEU A 122 -15.30 1.01 7.47
C LEU A 122 -14.60 2.33 7.16
N ALA A 123 -13.71 2.37 6.16
CA ALA A 123 -12.99 3.58 5.75
C ALA A 123 -13.99 4.68 5.36
N ARG A 124 -15.04 4.32 4.61
CA ARG A 124 -16.09 5.25 4.20
C ARG A 124 -16.88 5.80 5.38
N LYS A 125 -17.15 4.97 6.39
CA LYS A 125 -17.81 5.40 7.63
C LYS A 125 -16.93 6.39 8.39
N HIS A 126 -15.64 6.10 8.53
CA HIS A 126 -14.69 6.97 9.21
C HIS A 126 -14.48 8.29 8.45
N SER A 127 -14.42 8.26 7.12
CA SER A 127 -14.14 9.43 6.28
C SER A 127 -15.17 10.55 6.39
N VAL A 128 -16.41 10.23 6.78
CA VAL A 128 -17.48 11.22 6.99
C VAL A 128 -17.71 11.57 8.45
N ASP A 129 -17.06 10.87 9.38
CA ASP A 129 -17.22 11.14 10.82
C ASP A 129 -16.29 12.27 11.26
N VAL A 130 -16.88 13.46 11.43
CA VAL A 130 -16.18 14.66 11.91
C VAL A 130 -15.66 14.55 13.35
N ARG A 131 -16.04 13.50 14.09
CA ARG A 131 -15.60 13.25 15.47
C ARG A 131 -14.53 12.17 15.55
N PHE A 132 -14.30 11.43 14.46
CA PHE A 132 -13.30 10.40 14.42
C PHE A 132 -11.90 11.02 14.40
N ASP A 133 -11.04 10.60 15.32
CA ASP A 133 -9.64 11.03 15.35
C ASP A 133 -8.83 10.15 14.40
N SER A 134 -8.97 10.43 13.09
CA SER A 134 -8.43 9.60 12.01
C SER A 134 -6.89 9.59 11.97
N PRO A 135 -6.28 8.57 11.32
CA PRO A 135 -4.86 8.59 10.97
C PRO A 135 -4.42 9.92 10.33
N TYR A 136 -5.18 10.43 9.35
CA TYR A 136 -4.91 11.71 8.70
C TYR A 136 -4.89 12.88 9.69
N SER A 137 -5.94 13.02 10.51
CA SER A 137 -6.02 14.11 11.50
C SER A 137 -4.91 14.02 12.54
N MET A 138 -4.53 12.79 12.94
CA MET A 138 -3.41 12.56 13.84
C MET A 138 -2.08 12.99 13.20
N GLU A 139 -1.85 12.64 11.94
CA GLU A 139 -0.65 13.04 11.22
C GLU A 139 -0.59 14.55 11.00
N ALA A 140 -1.67 15.18 10.55
CA ALA A 140 -1.78 16.63 10.37
C ALA A 140 -1.30 17.38 11.62
N ARG A 141 -1.80 16.98 12.80
CA ARG A 141 -1.39 17.57 14.08
C ARG A 141 0.08 17.33 14.39
N SER A 142 0.61 16.15 14.09
CA SER A 142 2.03 15.82 14.29
C SER A 142 2.96 16.70 13.43
N ARG A 143 2.48 17.12 12.25
CA ARG A 143 3.18 18.03 11.32
C ARG A 143 2.96 19.51 11.64
N GLY A 144 2.23 19.83 12.71
CA GLY A 144 1.99 21.20 13.17
C GLY A 144 0.72 21.85 12.58
N PHE A 145 -0.07 21.13 11.79
CA PHE A 145 -1.39 21.56 11.33
C PHE A 145 -2.43 21.20 12.40
N ASP A 146 -2.52 22.05 13.42
CA ASP A 146 -3.51 21.92 14.49
C ASP A 146 -4.29 23.22 14.67
N VAL A 147 -5.33 23.19 15.51
CA VAL A 147 -6.12 24.39 15.82
C VAL A 147 -5.25 25.47 16.48
N PRO A 148 -5.62 26.76 16.33
CA PRO A 148 -4.92 27.85 17.03
C PRO A 148 -4.80 27.62 18.54
N TRP A 149 -3.73 28.13 19.13
CA TRP A 149 -3.36 27.90 20.55
C TRP A 149 -4.52 28.12 21.53
N TRP A 150 -5.37 29.12 21.30
CA TRP A 150 -6.51 29.43 22.16
C TRP A 150 -7.59 28.33 22.14
N LYS A 151 -7.82 27.67 21.00
CA LYS A 151 -8.73 26.52 20.91
C LYS A 151 -8.13 25.30 21.60
N LYS A 152 -6.80 25.12 21.49
CA LYS A 152 -6.09 24.02 22.15
C LYS A 152 -6.17 24.11 23.68
N LEU A 153 -6.07 25.32 24.24
CA LEU A 153 -6.31 25.56 25.67
C LEU A 153 -7.73 25.23 26.13
N LEU A 154 -8.72 25.29 25.23
CA LEU A 154 -10.10 24.88 25.48
C LEU A 154 -10.34 23.39 25.18
N GLY A 155 -9.29 22.60 24.96
CA GLY A 155 -9.37 21.17 24.64
C GLY A 155 -9.71 20.85 23.18
N GLY A 156 -9.74 21.86 22.31
CA GLY A 156 -9.94 21.67 20.88
C GLY A 156 -8.72 21.03 20.20
N LYS A 157 -8.97 20.17 19.22
CA LYS A 157 -7.97 19.58 18.33
C LYS A 157 -8.54 19.48 16.92
N LEU A 158 -7.70 19.50 15.90
CA LEU A 158 -8.10 19.11 14.55
C LEU A 158 -8.48 17.62 14.57
N ILE A 159 -9.73 17.28 14.27
CA ILE A 159 -10.25 15.91 14.20
C ILE A 159 -11.22 15.78 13.04
N GLY A 160 -11.54 14.53 12.69
CA GLY A 160 -12.42 14.15 11.61
C GLY A 160 -11.74 13.15 10.68
N GLY A 161 -12.53 12.33 10.00
CA GLY A 161 -12.07 11.61 8.81
C GLY A 161 -11.71 12.55 7.65
N LYS A 162 -10.97 12.00 6.67
CA LYS A 162 -10.67 12.67 5.40
C LYS A 162 -11.60 12.12 4.34
N MET A 163 -12.53 12.95 3.86
CA MET A 163 -13.48 12.56 2.81
C MET A 163 -12.74 12.41 1.47
N ASP A 164 -12.66 11.20 0.95
CA ASP A 164 -11.87 10.88 -0.25
C ASP A 164 -12.46 9.70 -1.04
N ASP A 165 -11.94 9.47 -2.25
CA ASP A 165 -12.17 8.25 -3.03
C ASP A 165 -11.44 7.06 -2.39
N ILE A 166 -12.18 5.97 -2.21
CA ILE A 166 -11.68 4.78 -1.47
C ILE A 166 -11.60 3.60 -2.43
N THR A 167 -10.38 3.13 -2.66
CA THR A 167 -10.12 1.87 -3.38
C THR A 167 -9.45 0.88 -2.43
N VAL A 168 -9.92 -0.36 -2.43
CA VAL A 168 -9.35 -1.45 -1.62
C VAL A 168 -9.14 -2.69 -2.48
N VAL A 169 -7.96 -3.28 -2.36
CA VAL A 169 -7.59 -4.57 -2.94
C VAL A 169 -7.09 -5.47 -1.83
N VAL A 170 -7.68 -6.66 -1.70
CA VAL A 170 -7.22 -7.70 -0.77
C VAL A 170 -6.86 -8.93 -1.58
N ALA A 171 -5.66 -9.48 -1.34
CA ALA A 171 -5.19 -10.69 -1.99
C ALA A 171 -4.64 -11.68 -0.95
N GLN A 172 -4.88 -12.97 -1.16
CA GLN A 172 -4.33 -14.04 -0.34
C GLN A 172 -3.31 -14.83 -1.14
N VAL A 173 -2.12 -15.03 -0.55
CA VAL A 173 -1.07 -15.87 -1.13
C VAL A 173 -1.44 -17.33 -0.97
N LYS A 174 -1.46 -18.08 -2.08
CA LYS A 174 -1.73 -19.52 -2.11
C LYS A 174 -0.62 -20.25 -2.84
N THR A 175 -0.23 -21.41 -2.32
CA THR A 175 0.65 -22.32 -3.07
C THR A 175 -0.16 -23.00 -4.15
N VAL A 176 0.30 -22.90 -5.40
CA VAL A 176 -0.30 -23.64 -6.51
C VAL A 176 0.58 -24.86 -6.77
N VAL A 177 0.05 -26.05 -6.53
CA VAL A 177 0.69 -27.29 -7.00
C VAL A 177 0.44 -27.36 -8.49
N VAL A 178 1.50 -27.20 -9.29
CA VAL A 178 1.43 -27.43 -10.74
C VAL A 178 1.42 -28.95 -10.96
N PRO A 179 0.39 -29.52 -11.62
CA PRO A 179 0.38 -30.94 -11.95
C PRO A 179 1.60 -31.32 -12.78
N GLU A 180 2.20 -32.48 -12.51
CA GLU A 180 3.45 -32.96 -13.14
C GLU A 180 3.37 -33.08 -14.68
N ASP A 181 2.15 -33.10 -15.25
CA ASP A 181 1.92 -33.27 -16.68
C ASP A 181 2.26 -32.04 -17.56
N GLU A 182 2.60 -30.89 -16.96
CA GLU A 182 3.02 -29.68 -17.71
C GLU A 182 4.54 -29.37 -17.64
N VAL A 183 5.34 -30.21 -16.99
CA VAL A 183 6.80 -29.98 -16.89
C VAL A 183 7.53 -30.69 -18.05
N GLN A 184 7.62 -30.03 -19.19
CA GLN A 184 8.68 -30.33 -20.15
C GLN A 184 9.99 -29.67 -19.71
N GLY A 185 10.82 -30.47 -19.03
CA GLY A 185 12.29 -30.42 -19.04
C GLY A 185 12.96 -29.14 -18.52
N GLY A 186 13.35 -29.16 -17.25
CA GLY A 186 14.35 -28.22 -16.69
C GLY A 186 14.79 -28.66 -15.31
N ASP A 187 16.10 -28.83 -15.12
CA ASP A 187 16.75 -29.42 -13.95
C ASP A 187 16.35 -28.74 -12.63
N THR A 188 16.07 -29.55 -11.61
CA THR A 188 15.65 -29.10 -10.27
C THR A 188 16.88 -28.96 -9.37
N GLU A 189 17.22 -27.73 -8.96
CA GLU A 189 18.05 -27.50 -7.78
C GLU A 189 17.15 -27.28 -6.55
N GLU A 190 17.30 -28.17 -5.58
CA GLU A 190 16.55 -28.21 -4.33
C GLU A 190 17.17 -27.22 -3.32
N GLN A 191 16.49 -26.10 -3.03
CA GLN A 191 16.85 -25.22 -1.91
C GLN A 191 15.96 -25.48 -0.69
N LYS A 192 16.59 -25.94 0.40
CA LYS A 192 15.97 -26.16 1.71
C LYS A 192 15.44 -24.86 2.30
N GLY A 193 14.15 -24.83 2.60
CA GLY A 193 13.48 -23.73 3.30
C GLY A 193 13.99 -23.56 4.73
N ASN A 194 14.34 -22.32 5.08
CA ASN A 194 14.66 -21.92 6.44
C ASN A 194 13.36 -21.48 7.13
N GLU A 195 12.84 -22.30 8.03
CA GLU A 195 11.71 -21.97 8.90
C GLU A 195 12.16 -20.98 9.98
N GLN A 196 12.20 -19.69 9.64
CA GLN A 196 12.09 -18.52 10.52
C GLN A 196 12.56 -17.31 9.72
N GLY A 197 11.66 -16.41 9.36
CA GLY A 197 12.04 -15.22 8.59
C GLY A 197 11.05 -14.09 8.78
N ALA A 198 11.52 -13.01 9.40
CA ALA A 198 10.96 -11.69 9.16
C ALA A 198 10.91 -11.45 7.64
N ALA A 199 9.91 -10.70 7.17
CA ALA A 199 9.86 -10.26 5.78
C ALA A 199 11.18 -9.55 5.42
N ALA A 200 12.01 -10.18 4.60
CA ALA A 200 13.23 -9.55 4.11
C ALA A 200 12.82 -8.54 3.03
N VAL A 201 12.99 -7.25 3.33
CA VAL A 201 12.73 -6.16 2.39
C VAL A 201 14.03 -5.84 1.67
N VAL A 202 14.01 -5.88 0.34
CA VAL A 202 15.12 -5.36 -0.47
C VAL A 202 14.61 -4.16 -1.25
N ALA A 203 15.08 -2.97 -0.91
CA ALA A 203 14.79 -1.74 -1.65
C ALA A 203 15.93 -1.44 -2.61
N TYR A 204 15.60 -1.09 -3.85
CA TYR A 204 16.57 -0.68 -4.86
C TYR A 204 16.21 0.72 -5.36
N LYS A 205 17.21 1.59 -5.52
CA LYS A 205 17.08 2.78 -6.36
C LYS A 205 17.48 2.36 -7.77
N MET A 206 16.62 2.61 -8.76
CA MET A 206 16.99 2.40 -10.16
C MET A 206 18.07 3.42 -10.52
N ASN A 207 19.31 2.96 -10.67
CA ASN A 207 20.40 3.77 -11.21
C ASN A 207 20.50 3.55 -12.73
N ASP A 208 20.86 4.63 -13.43
CA ASP A 208 21.00 4.67 -14.88
C ASP A 208 22.12 3.73 -15.36
N GLU A 209 21.78 2.51 -15.78
CA GLU A 209 22.60 1.73 -16.72
C GLU A 209 21.75 0.63 -17.36
N GLU A 210 21.95 0.42 -18.66
CA GLU A 210 21.20 -0.47 -19.59
C GLU A 210 19.87 0.03 -20.16
N VAL A 211 19.93 1.10 -20.95
CA VAL A 211 19.33 1.05 -22.30
C VAL A 211 20.32 1.71 -23.27
N ALA A 212 21.15 0.89 -23.91
CA ALA A 212 21.84 1.21 -25.15
C ALA A 212 21.37 0.23 -26.23
#